data_AF-A0A4R7SQJ8-F1
#
_entry.id   AF-A0A4R7SQJ8-F1
#
_cell.length_a   1.000
_cell.length_b   1.000
_cell.length_c   1.000
_cell.angle_alpha   90.00
_cell.angle_beta   90.00
_cell.angle_gamma   90.00
#
_symmetry.space_group_name_H-M   'P 1'
#
loop_
_entity.id
_entity.type
_entity.pdbx_description
1 polymer ?
#
loop_
_entity_poly.entity_id
_entity_poly.type
_entity_poly.pdbx_seq_one_letter_code
_entity_poly.pdbx_strand_id
1 'polypeptide(L)'
;MPEEEQAWFPKDEVLSYEEMLRVIRVGAGLGIRKVRVTGGEPLTRPGVADFCASINEIAGIEEIGISTNGTLLSKQENGVSMAARLVKAGVRSANVSLDSLDGGTYQRSTGRDLLPKVMEGIDAAIDAGFRSIRLNCVLMKNQTEREFVPLMNYAWEKGLLLRFIELMPVSTQEVLKEDHFLATGLARQLIEQHTGPLVPLPNFKTNGPAMYYAVPGTEQKIGFIGAMTNLHFCESCNKLRLTSDGKLRPCLGSWLEFDLRSVLRSGCTDAELADFIHHVVARKPKEHDFRDNYQPNRRMIAIGG
;
A
#
# COMPACT_ATOMS: atom_id res chain seq x y z
N MET A 1 -11.09 10.70 -8.50
CA MET A 1 -12.43 10.42 -7.95
C MET A 1 -13.46 11.41 -8.49
N PRO A 2 -14.18 11.05 -9.54
CA PRO A 2 -15.53 11.58 -9.77
C PRO A 2 -16.32 11.60 -8.44
N GLU A 3 -17.18 12.60 -8.23
CA GLU A 3 -18.04 12.70 -7.03
C GLU A 3 -18.90 11.43 -6.83
N GLU A 4 -19.27 10.78 -7.93
CA GLU A 4 -20.06 9.55 -7.96
C GLU A 4 -19.33 8.30 -7.41
N GLU A 5 -18.01 8.37 -7.20
CA GLU A 5 -17.19 7.22 -6.77
C GLU A 5 -16.79 7.25 -5.29
N GLN A 6 -17.20 8.29 -4.57
CA GLN A 6 -16.87 8.42 -3.15
C GLN A 6 -17.98 7.79 -2.31
N ALA A 7 -17.84 6.49 -2.01
CA ALA A 7 -18.55 5.88 -0.90
C ALA A 7 -18.02 6.48 0.42
N TRP A 8 -18.42 7.73 0.71
CA TRP A 8 -18.18 8.34 2.00
C TRP A 8 -19.06 7.62 3.00
N PHE A 9 -18.45 6.81 3.85
CA PHE A 9 -19.14 6.35 5.04
C PHE A 9 -19.57 7.57 5.87
N PRO A 10 -20.79 7.57 6.43
CA PRO A 10 -21.15 8.49 7.49
C PRO A 10 -20.04 8.57 8.55
N LYS A 11 -19.79 9.76 9.12
CA LYS A 11 -18.66 9.97 10.05
C LYS A 11 -18.70 9.00 11.24
N ASP A 12 -19.90 8.66 11.69
CA ASP A 12 -20.17 7.71 12.78
C ASP A 12 -19.88 6.26 12.37
N GLU A 13 -19.85 5.93 11.08
CA GLU A 13 -19.49 4.59 10.62
C GLU A 13 -17.97 4.36 10.54
N VAL A 14 -17.17 5.42 10.49
CA VAL A 14 -15.71 5.34 10.45
C VAL A 14 -15.14 5.23 11.87
N LEU A 15 -14.12 4.38 12.05
CA LEU A 15 -13.40 4.32 13.32
C LEU A 15 -12.69 5.64 13.64
N SER A 16 -12.84 6.11 14.87
CA SER A 16 -12.09 7.27 15.39
C SER A 16 -10.60 6.95 15.51
N TYR A 17 -9.76 7.99 15.61
CA TYR A 17 -8.33 7.75 15.83
C TYR A 17 -8.07 7.12 17.20
N GLU A 18 -8.86 7.46 18.21
CA GLU A 18 -8.79 6.86 19.55
C GLU A 18 -9.12 5.37 19.50
N GLU A 19 -10.16 4.98 18.76
CA GLU A 19 -10.51 3.58 18.52
C GLU A 19 -9.35 2.85 17.80
N MET A 20 -8.78 3.45 16.75
CA MET A 20 -7.64 2.87 16.02
C MET A 20 -6.38 2.75 16.89
N LEU A 21 -6.03 3.77 17.66
CA LEU A 21 -4.87 3.78 18.57
C LEU A 21 -5.00 2.69 19.64
N ARG A 22 -6.22 2.48 20.16
CA ARG A 22 -6.49 1.39 21.11
C ARG A 22 -6.22 0.02 20.48
N VAL A 23 -6.69 -0.20 19.25
CA VAL A 23 -6.45 -1.46 18.51
C VAL A 23 -4.96 -1.67 18.25
N ILE A 24 -4.24 -0.63 17.83
CA ILE A 24 -2.80 -0.70 17.56
C ILE A 24 -2.03 -1.00 18.85
N ARG A 25 -2.39 -0.36 19.97
CA ARG A 25 -1.77 -0.59 21.29
C ARG A 25 -1.94 -2.03 21.76
N VAL A 26 -3.16 -2.57 21.68
CA VAL A 26 -3.41 -3.99 22.04
C VAL A 26 -2.67 -4.91 21.08
N GLY A 27 -2.73 -4.64 19.77
CA GLY A 27 -2.00 -5.40 18.76
C GLY A 27 -0.47 -5.40 18.95
N ALA A 28 0.11 -4.29 19.43
CA ALA A 28 1.54 -4.20 19.74
C ALA A 28 1.93 -5.14 20.89
N GLY A 29 1.05 -5.28 21.90
CA GLY A 29 1.18 -6.27 22.97
C GLY A 29 1.15 -7.71 22.46
N LEU A 30 0.50 -7.96 21.32
CA LEU A 30 0.44 -9.26 20.65
C LEU A 30 1.58 -9.52 19.65
N GLY A 31 2.54 -8.59 19.54
CA GLY A 31 3.72 -8.74 18.68
C GLY A 31 3.65 -8.00 17.34
N ILE A 32 2.62 -7.19 17.08
CA ILE A 32 2.65 -6.26 15.93
C ILE A 32 3.75 -5.23 16.16
N ARG A 33 4.68 -5.13 15.21
CA ARG A 33 5.80 -4.17 15.26
C ARG A 33 5.72 -3.06 14.22
N LYS A 34 4.88 -3.23 13.19
CA LYS A 34 4.85 -2.33 12.04
C LYS A 34 3.43 -1.92 11.72
N VAL A 35 3.21 -0.62 11.52
CA VAL A 35 1.92 -0.07 11.12
C VAL A 35 2.06 0.60 9.76
N ARG A 36 1.10 0.35 8.88
CA ARG A 36 1.03 1.03 7.58
C ARG A 36 -0.30 1.75 7.46
N VAL A 37 -0.26 3.08 7.49
CA VAL A 37 -1.44 3.94 7.30
C VAL A 37 -1.82 3.95 5.82
N THR A 38 -3.11 3.73 5.54
CA THR A 38 -3.64 3.61 4.18
C THR A 38 -5.16 3.89 4.19
N GLY A 39 -5.93 3.26 3.30
CA GLY A 39 -7.32 3.59 3.00
C GLY A 39 -7.38 4.67 1.93
N GLY A 40 -8.48 4.73 1.17
CA GLY A 40 -8.70 5.63 0.02
C GLY A 40 -7.45 6.41 -0.41
N GLU A 41 -7.40 7.67 0.00
CA GLU A 41 -6.15 8.43 0.13
C GLU A 41 -6.00 8.87 1.60
N PRO A 42 -5.04 8.33 2.38
CA PRO A 42 -4.95 8.62 3.82
C PRO A 42 -4.74 10.11 4.13
N LEU A 43 -4.07 10.84 3.22
CA LEU A 43 -3.78 12.26 3.41
C LEU A 43 -5.02 13.16 3.27
N THR A 44 -6.16 12.60 2.85
CA THR A 44 -7.44 13.33 2.87
C THR A 44 -8.08 13.38 4.26
N ARG A 45 -7.68 12.48 5.17
CA ARG A 45 -8.24 12.46 6.54
C ARG A 45 -7.52 13.52 7.40
N PRO A 46 -8.24 14.52 7.94
CA PRO A 46 -7.64 15.53 8.80
C PRO A 46 -6.92 14.91 10.00
N GLY A 47 -5.80 15.50 10.42
CA GLY A 47 -5.02 15.04 11.60
C GLY A 47 -4.21 13.75 11.39
N VAL A 48 -4.08 13.23 10.16
CA VAL A 48 -3.34 11.98 9.90
C VAL A 48 -1.89 12.01 10.36
N ALA A 49 -1.22 13.17 10.26
CA ALA A 49 0.15 13.33 10.75
C ALA A 49 0.22 13.23 12.28
N ASP A 50 -0.75 13.83 12.99
CA ASP A 50 -0.80 13.78 14.45
C ASP A 50 -1.17 12.37 14.93
N PHE A 51 -2.06 11.67 14.21
CA PHE A 51 -2.33 10.24 14.42
C PHE A 51 -1.08 9.37 14.24
N CYS A 52 -0.25 9.63 13.22
CA CYS A 52 1.03 8.93 13.06
C CYS A 52 1.98 9.21 14.24
N ALA A 53 1.99 10.43 14.77
CA ALA A 53 2.79 10.77 15.94
C ALA A 53 2.33 9.97 17.17
N SER A 54 1.02 9.88 17.40
CA SER A 54 0.46 9.04 18.47
C SER A 54 0.80 7.55 18.29
N ILE A 55 0.81 7.03 17.06
CA ILE A 55 1.25 5.63 16.82
C ILE A 55 2.72 5.46 17.20
N ASN A 56 3.56 6.45 16.90
CA ASN A 56 5.01 6.39 17.16
C ASN A 56 5.34 6.36 18.67
N GLU A 57 4.40 6.78 19.52
CA GLU A 57 4.52 6.72 20.98
C GLU A 57 4.10 5.36 21.57
N ILE A 58 3.47 4.48 20.77
CA ILE A 58 3.02 3.16 21.23
C ILE A 58 4.23 2.24 21.40
N ALA A 59 4.48 1.84 22.65
CA ALA A 59 5.52 0.87 22.98
C ALA A 59 5.36 -0.43 22.17
N GLY A 60 6.45 -0.86 21.53
CA GLY A 60 6.49 -2.05 20.68
C GLY A 60 6.25 -1.79 19.19
N ILE A 61 5.80 -0.59 18.79
CA ILE A 61 5.81 -0.19 17.37
C ILE A 61 7.19 0.32 17.00
N GLU A 62 7.79 -0.29 15.96
CA GLU A 62 9.15 -0.04 15.49
C GLU A 62 9.18 0.75 14.18
N GLU A 63 8.14 0.62 13.34
CA GLU A 63 8.09 1.30 12.05
C GLU A 63 6.68 1.70 11.63
N ILE A 64 6.58 2.94 11.15
CA ILE A 64 5.37 3.47 10.51
C ILE A 64 5.67 3.74 9.05
N GLY A 65 4.82 3.21 8.17
CA GLY A 65 4.80 3.54 6.76
C GLY A 65 3.46 4.09 6.31
N ILE A 66 3.44 4.73 5.15
CA ILE A 66 2.23 5.22 4.50
C ILE A 66 2.13 4.67 3.07
N SER A 67 0.92 4.43 2.59
CA SER A 67 0.63 4.20 1.17
C SER A 67 -0.31 5.30 0.68
N THR A 68 0.11 6.07 -0.31
CA THR A 68 -0.58 7.26 -0.81
C THR A 68 -0.46 7.33 -2.34
N ASN A 69 -1.34 8.07 -3.00
CA ASN A 69 -1.18 8.47 -4.40
C ASN A 69 -0.18 9.63 -4.57
N GLY A 70 0.32 10.22 -3.48
CA GLY A 70 1.36 11.24 -3.48
C GLY A 70 0.88 12.67 -3.70
N THR A 71 -0.35 12.88 -4.21
CA THR A 71 -0.86 14.21 -4.63
C THR A 71 -0.94 15.25 -3.50
N LEU A 72 -0.97 14.82 -2.24
CA LEU A 72 -1.10 15.69 -1.07
C LEU A 72 0.21 15.80 -0.26
N LEU A 73 1.29 15.13 -0.67
CA LEU A 73 2.57 15.17 0.07
C LEU A 73 3.23 16.56 0.03
N SER A 74 3.09 17.28 -1.08
CA SER A 74 3.62 18.65 -1.23
C SER A 74 2.72 19.73 -0.61
N LYS A 75 1.51 19.37 -0.17
CA LYS A 75 0.55 20.34 0.40
C LYS A 75 1.18 21.03 1.61
N GLN A 76 1.19 22.36 1.57
CA GLN A 76 1.73 23.20 2.63
C GLN A 76 0.66 23.51 3.68
N GLU A 77 1.01 23.36 4.95
CA GLU A 77 0.23 23.85 6.09
C GLU A 77 1.18 24.59 7.03
N ASN A 78 0.95 25.90 7.22
CA ASN A 78 1.80 26.78 8.01
C ASN A 78 3.30 26.77 7.59
N GLY A 79 3.55 26.71 6.27
CA GLY A 79 4.91 26.70 5.71
C GLY A 79 5.66 25.37 5.83
N VAL A 80 4.98 24.30 6.25
CA VAL A 80 5.54 22.95 6.33
C VAL A 80 4.76 22.03 5.40
N SER A 81 5.45 21.26 4.56
CA SER A 81 4.80 20.26 3.70
C SER A 81 4.21 19.12 4.52
N MET A 82 3.15 18.49 4.02
CA MET A 82 2.60 17.28 4.61
C MET A 82 3.67 16.18 4.74
N ALA A 83 4.55 16.03 3.75
CA ALA A 83 5.68 15.12 3.81
C ALA A 83 6.59 15.38 5.03
N ALA A 84 6.97 16.64 5.27
CA ALA A 84 7.79 17.01 6.42
C ALA A 84 7.07 16.75 7.76
N ARG A 85 5.76 17.00 7.82
CA ARG A 85 4.95 16.67 9.02
C ARG A 85 4.94 15.17 9.30
N LEU A 86 4.79 14.33 8.27
CA LEU A 86 4.79 12.87 8.41
C LEU A 86 6.16 12.36 8.91
N VAL A 87 7.27 12.85 8.37
CA VAL A 87 8.61 12.46 8.83
C VAL A 87 8.84 12.88 10.28
N LYS A 88 8.43 14.11 10.65
CA LYS A 88 8.46 14.59 12.04
C LYS A 88 7.61 13.72 12.98
N ALA A 89 6.47 13.24 12.50
CA ALA A 89 5.59 12.31 13.21
C ALA A 89 6.14 10.87 13.33
N GLY A 90 7.31 10.58 12.77
CA GLY A 90 7.96 9.26 12.86
C GLY A 90 7.69 8.34 11.67
N VAL A 91 6.97 8.79 10.63
CA VAL A 91 6.79 8.00 9.40
C VAL A 91 8.13 7.86 8.69
N ARG A 92 8.52 6.62 8.38
CA ARG A 92 9.84 6.31 7.79
C ARG A 92 9.78 5.91 6.32
N SER A 93 8.65 5.38 5.85
CA SER A 93 8.56 4.92 4.47
C SER A 93 7.24 5.25 3.78
N ALA A 94 7.34 5.64 2.50
CA ALA A 94 6.20 5.92 1.64
C ALA A 94 6.13 4.91 0.49
N ASN A 95 4.94 4.40 0.23
CA ASN A 95 4.60 3.75 -1.03
C ASN A 95 3.77 4.76 -1.84
N VAL A 96 4.25 5.14 -3.01
CA VAL A 96 3.56 6.05 -3.93
C VAL A 96 3.11 5.25 -5.14
N SER A 97 1.81 5.26 -5.43
CA SER A 97 1.28 4.64 -6.66
C SER A 97 1.58 5.54 -7.85
N LEU A 98 2.27 5.00 -8.86
CA LEU A 98 2.63 5.72 -10.10
C LEU A 98 2.75 4.72 -11.24
N ASP A 99 1.70 4.65 -12.07
CA ASP A 99 1.61 3.67 -13.16
C ASP A 99 2.13 4.22 -14.49
N SER A 100 2.25 5.55 -14.64
CA SER A 100 2.72 6.21 -15.87
C SER A 100 3.32 7.59 -15.59
N LEU A 101 4.32 7.96 -16.39
CA LEU A 101 4.90 9.32 -16.46
C LEU A 101 4.34 10.13 -17.65
N ASP A 102 3.49 9.55 -18.48
CA ASP A 102 2.76 10.24 -19.53
C ASP A 102 1.45 10.83 -18.96
N GLY A 103 1.30 12.15 -19.01
CA GLY A 103 0.13 12.84 -18.45
C GLY A 103 -1.19 12.35 -19.04
N GLY A 104 -1.23 12.05 -20.34
CA GLY A 104 -2.43 11.53 -21.01
C GLY A 104 -2.80 10.12 -20.52
N THR A 105 -1.82 9.24 -20.38
CA THR A 105 -2.02 7.87 -19.86
C THR A 105 -2.41 7.91 -18.39
N TYR A 106 -1.73 8.71 -17.57
CA TYR A 106 -2.08 8.93 -16.18
C TYR A 106 -3.52 9.42 -16.02
N GLN A 107 -3.95 10.42 -16.80
CA GLN A 107 -5.30 10.97 -16.74
C GLN A 107 -6.35 9.93 -17.15
N ARG A 108 -6.08 9.11 -18.18
CA ARG A 108 -6.99 8.01 -18.58
C ARG A 108 -7.14 6.96 -17.48
N SER A 109 -6.03 6.56 -16.84
CA SER A 109 -6.04 5.51 -15.82
C SER A 109 -6.64 5.98 -14.49
N THR A 110 -6.41 7.24 -14.09
CA THR A 110 -6.85 7.77 -12.78
C THR A 110 -8.12 8.63 -12.84
N GLY A 111 -8.56 8.98 -14.06
CA GLY A 111 -9.65 9.90 -14.32
C GLY A 111 -9.34 11.37 -14.00
N ARG A 112 -8.08 11.73 -13.67
CA ARG A 112 -7.69 13.09 -13.28
C ARG A 112 -6.29 13.45 -13.77
N ASP A 113 -6.12 14.69 -14.21
CA ASP A 113 -4.81 15.25 -14.56
C ASP A 113 -4.11 15.76 -13.27
N LEU A 114 -3.47 14.82 -12.56
CA LEU A 114 -2.79 15.09 -11.28
C LEU A 114 -1.33 14.65 -11.28
N LEU A 115 -0.79 14.21 -12.41
CA LEU A 115 0.60 13.76 -12.49
C LEU A 115 1.58 14.82 -11.97
N PRO A 116 1.49 16.12 -12.34
CA PRO A 116 2.38 17.14 -11.78
C PRO A 116 2.35 17.19 -10.25
N LYS A 117 1.17 17.01 -9.63
CA LYS A 117 1.02 16.99 -8.17
C LYS A 117 1.63 15.75 -7.53
N VAL A 118 1.58 14.60 -8.20
CA VAL A 118 2.28 13.40 -7.73
C VAL A 118 3.79 13.61 -7.75
N MET A 119 4.32 14.18 -8.83
CA MET A 119 5.76 14.44 -8.97
C MET A 119 6.25 15.45 -7.92
N GLU A 120 5.53 16.57 -7.73
CA GLU A 120 5.79 17.51 -6.63
C GLU A 120 5.74 16.81 -5.26
N GLY A 121 4.81 15.88 -5.07
CA GLY A 121 4.67 15.11 -3.83
C GLY A 121 5.82 14.15 -3.57
N ILE A 122 6.34 13.51 -4.61
CA ILE A 122 7.54 12.66 -4.53
C ILE A 122 8.75 13.49 -4.16
N ASP A 123 8.94 14.64 -4.82
CA ASP A 123 10.04 15.57 -4.50
C ASP A 123 9.95 16.06 -3.05
N ALA A 124 8.76 16.46 -2.59
CA ALA A 124 8.55 16.84 -1.20
C ALA A 124 8.84 15.72 -0.19
N ALA A 125 8.60 14.45 -0.55
CA ALA A 125 8.95 13.30 0.29
C ALA A 125 10.46 13.04 0.33
N ILE A 126 11.15 13.24 -0.78
CA ILE A 126 12.62 13.17 -0.84
C ILE A 126 13.21 14.28 0.04
N ASP A 127 12.78 15.53 -0.16
CA ASP A 127 13.25 16.70 0.58
C ASP A 127 12.98 16.60 2.09
N ALA A 128 11.83 16.03 2.47
CA ALA A 128 11.48 15.78 3.87
C ALA A 128 12.36 14.71 4.55
N GLY A 129 13.11 13.91 3.78
CA GLY A 129 14.01 12.88 4.31
C GLY A 129 13.31 11.56 4.66
N PHE A 130 12.30 11.14 3.89
CA PHE A 130 11.78 9.78 4.02
C PHE A 130 12.92 8.76 3.81
N ARG A 131 13.10 7.85 4.77
CA ARG A 131 14.18 6.84 4.71
C ARG A 131 14.04 5.90 3.50
N SER A 132 12.81 5.62 3.08
CA SER A 132 12.57 4.78 1.90
C SER A 132 11.27 5.16 1.21
N ILE A 133 11.39 5.55 -0.06
CA ILE A 133 10.27 5.80 -0.95
C ILE A 133 10.24 4.69 -2.00
N ARG A 134 9.05 4.13 -2.21
CA ARG A 134 8.81 3.06 -3.19
C ARG A 134 7.73 3.51 -4.15
N LEU A 135 8.09 3.57 -5.43
CA LEU A 135 7.13 3.71 -6.52
C LEU A 135 6.51 2.34 -6.79
N ASN A 136 5.19 2.28 -6.83
CA ASN A 136 4.42 1.09 -7.15
C ASN A 136 3.72 1.30 -8.49
N CYS A 137 4.04 0.42 -9.43
CA CYS A 137 3.47 0.39 -10.75
C CYS A 137 2.71 -0.92 -10.94
N VAL A 138 1.42 -0.85 -11.23
CA VAL A 138 0.57 -2.01 -11.49
C VAL A 138 0.73 -2.45 -12.95
N LEU A 139 0.98 -3.74 -13.14
CA LEU A 139 1.17 -4.36 -14.44
C LEU A 139 -0.18 -4.57 -15.12
N MET A 140 -0.48 -3.71 -16.10
CA MET A 140 -1.64 -3.80 -16.98
C MET A 140 -1.15 -4.06 -18.40
N LYS A 141 -1.55 -5.20 -18.96
CA LYS A 141 -1.14 -5.60 -20.31
C LYS A 141 -1.63 -4.58 -21.35
N ASN A 142 -0.80 -4.33 -22.35
CA ASN A 142 -0.99 -3.33 -23.41
C ASN A 142 -1.07 -1.86 -22.92
N GLN A 143 -0.66 -1.59 -21.69
CA GLN A 143 -0.71 -0.25 -21.09
C GLN A 143 0.62 0.10 -20.42
N THR A 144 1.03 -0.69 -19.44
CA THR A 144 2.17 -0.36 -18.56
C THR A 144 3.53 -0.64 -19.20
N GLU A 145 3.62 -1.49 -20.22
CA GLU A 145 4.90 -1.93 -20.81
C GLU A 145 5.74 -0.75 -21.33
N ARG A 146 5.09 0.29 -21.85
CA ARG A 146 5.75 1.51 -22.34
C ARG A 146 6.36 2.35 -21.22
N GLU A 147 5.92 2.13 -19.98
CA GLU A 147 6.33 2.88 -18.79
C GLU A 147 7.51 2.22 -18.07
N PHE A 148 7.89 0.99 -18.43
CA PHE A 148 8.95 0.25 -17.73
C PHE A 148 10.29 0.98 -17.70
N VAL A 149 10.78 1.41 -18.87
CA VAL A 149 12.06 2.13 -18.97
C VAL A 149 11.94 3.55 -18.40
N PRO A 150 10.91 4.35 -18.74
CA PRO A 150 10.73 5.67 -18.14
C PRO A 150 10.68 5.66 -16.61
N LEU A 151 9.85 4.79 -16.00
CA LEU A 151 9.74 4.69 -14.55
C LEU A 151 11.02 4.19 -13.90
N MET A 152 11.74 3.26 -14.54
CA MET A 152 13.02 2.77 -14.05
C MET A 152 14.06 3.89 -14.00
N ASN A 153 14.18 4.67 -15.07
CA ASN A 153 15.12 5.79 -15.14
C ASN A 153 14.76 6.87 -14.12
N TYR A 154 13.48 7.25 -14.06
CA TYR A 154 12.99 8.22 -13.08
C TYR A 154 13.27 7.78 -11.64
N ALA A 155 12.98 6.51 -11.31
CA ALA A 155 13.26 5.97 -9.99
C ALA A 155 14.76 5.97 -9.69
N TRP A 156 15.60 5.61 -10.67
CA TRP A 156 17.05 5.61 -10.52
C TRP A 156 17.62 7.00 -10.27
N GLU A 157 17.26 7.98 -11.09
CA GLU A 157 17.70 9.38 -10.97
C GLU A 157 17.36 9.98 -9.60
N LYS A 158 16.23 9.58 -9.02
CA LYS A 158 15.75 10.05 -7.72
C LYS A 158 16.19 9.16 -6.54
N GLY A 159 16.92 8.07 -6.77
CA GLY A 159 17.35 7.13 -5.73
C GLY A 159 16.20 6.35 -5.08
N LEU A 160 15.11 6.10 -5.82
CA LEU A 160 13.89 5.46 -5.35
C LEU A 160 13.84 3.98 -5.73
N LEU A 161 13.16 3.19 -4.91
CA LEU A 161 12.85 1.81 -5.26
C LEU A 161 11.63 1.77 -6.18
N LEU A 162 11.71 1.01 -7.27
CA LEU A 162 10.57 0.74 -8.14
C LEU A 162 10.04 -0.68 -7.91
N ARG A 163 8.73 -0.84 -7.85
CA ARG A 163 8.07 -2.15 -7.77
C ARG A 163 7.00 -2.31 -8.83
N PHE A 164 7.09 -3.40 -9.57
CA PHE A 164 6.05 -3.86 -10.46
C PHE A 164 5.16 -4.87 -9.75
N ILE A 165 3.85 -4.67 -9.81
CA ILE A 165 2.86 -5.43 -9.05
C ILE A 165 1.87 -6.03 -10.04
N GLU A 166 1.68 -7.35 -9.97
CA GLU A 166 0.61 -7.99 -10.73
C GLU A 166 -0.76 -7.43 -10.34
N LEU A 167 -1.57 -7.17 -11.36
CA LEU A 167 -2.94 -6.75 -11.16
C LEU A 167 -3.73 -7.89 -10.49
N MET A 168 -4.33 -7.59 -9.34
CA MET A 168 -5.11 -8.52 -8.53
C MET A 168 -6.60 -8.18 -8.62
N PRO A 169 -7.51 -9.16 -8.59
CA PRO A 169 -8.95 -8.94 -8.68
C PRO A 169 -9.54 -8.45 -7.37
N VAL A 170 -8.93 -7.45 -6.71
CA VAL A 170 -9.39 -6.96 -5.40
C VAL A 170 -10.73 -6.24 -5.51
N SER A 171 -10.92 -5.45 -6.56
CA SER A 171 -12.13 -4.64 -6.80
C SER A 171 -13.06 -5.23 -7.87
N THR A 172 -12.51 -5.93 -8.86
CA THR A 172 -13.25 -6.51 -9.99
C THR A 172 -12.51 -7.74 -10.51
N GLN A 173 -13.25 -8.73 -11.00
CA GLN A 173 -12.67 -9.93 -11.62
C GLN A 173 -12.27 -9.70 -13.09
N GLU A 174 -12.66 -8.57 -13.71
CA GLU A 174 -12.32 -8.27 -15.11
C GLU A 174 -10.81 -8.20 -15.38
N VAL A 175 -10.02 -7.98 -14.33
CA VAL A 175 -8.56 -7.97 -14.39
C VAL A 175 -7.95 -9.34 -14.67
N LEU A 176 -8.71 -10.42 -14.48
CA LEU A 176 -8.27 -11.80 -14.74
C LEU A 176 -8.40 -12.18 -16.22
N LYS A 177 -9.02 -11.32 -17.04
CA LYS A 177 -9.07 -11.54 -18.49
C LYS A 177 -7.64 -11.45 -19.06
N GLU A 178 -7.35 -12.32 -20.02
CA GLU A 178 -6.01 -12.49 -20.60
C GLU A 178 -5.48 -11.23 -21.32
N ASP A 179 -6.39 -10.37 -21.77
CA ASP A 179 -6.09 -9.08 -22.39
C ASP A 179 -5.63 -8.00 -21.39
N HIS A 180 -5.87 -8.21 -20.09
CA HIS A 180 -5.51 -7.26 -19.04
C HIS A 180 -4.33 -7.72 -18.17
N PHE A 181 -4.16 -9.02 -17.99
CA PHE A 181 -3.17 -9.56 -17.04
C PHE A 181 -1.75 -9.62 -17.63
N LEU A 182 -0.80 -8.99 -16.95
CA LEU A 182 0.63 -9.07 -17.28
C LEU A 182 1.41 -9.68 -16.11
N ALA A 183 1.93 -10.89 -16.33
CA ALA A 183 2.74 -11.61 -15.34
C ALA A 183 4.09 -10.90 -15.08
N THR A 184 4.52 -10.92 -13.83
CA THR A 184 5.83 -10.39 -13.41
C THR A 184 7.00 -11.03 -14.15
N GLY A 185 6.92 -12.33 -14.47
CA GLY A 185 7.93 -13.03 -15.26
C GLY A 185 8.12 -12.45 -16.66
N LEU A 186 7.01 -12.14 -17.35
CA LEU A 186 7.06 -11.51 -18.68
C LEU A 186 7.52 -10.05 -18.57
N ALA A 187 7.02 -9.30 -17.59
CA ALA A 187 7.48 -7.93 -17.35
C ALA A 187 9.00 -7.88 -17.12
N ARG A 188 9.55 -8.83 -16.34
CA ARG A 188 10.99 -8.98 -16.13
C ARG A 188 11.74 -9.22 -17.45
N GLN A 189 11.26 -10.14 -18.28
CA GLN A 189 11.89 -10.43 -19.59
C GLN A 189 11.91 -9.19 -20.50
N LEU A 190 10.82 -8.42 -20.54
CA LEU A 190 10.75 -7.18 -21.32
C LEU A 190 11.71 -6.10 -20.82
N ILE A 191 11.89 -5.99 -19.49
CA ILE A 191 12.89 -5.10 -18.90
C ILE A 191 14.32 -5.55 -19.23
N GLU A 192 14.59 -6.86 -19.18
CA GLU A 192 15.90 -7.44 -19.50
C GLU A 192 16.32 -7.23 -20.96
N GLN A 193 15.36 -7.10 -21.89
CA GLN A 193 15.65 -6.72 -23.28
C GLN A 193 16.29 -5.34 -23.41
N HIS A 194 16.05 -4.44 -22.45
CA HIS A 194 16.58 -3.06 -22.47
C HIS A 194 17.79 -2.87 -21.56
N THR A 195 17.90 -3.68 -20.50
CA THR A 195 18.90 -3.49 -19.43
C THR A 195 19.97 -4.58 -19.38
N GLY A 196 19.79 -5.67 -20.12
CA GLY A 196 20.51 -6.92 -19.88
C GLY A 196 19.91 -7.71 -18.71
N PRO A 197 20.45 -8.91 -18.41
CA PRO A 197 19.89 -9.78 -17.37
C PRO A 197 19.92 -9.14 -15.98
N LEU A 198 18.77 -9.09 -15.30
CA LEU A 198 18.69 -8.54 -13.95
C LEU A 198 19.33 -9.50 -12.94
N VAL A 199 20.05 -8.95 -11.95
CA VAL A 199 20.77 -9.77 -10.95
C VAL A 199 19.90 -9.95 -9.70
N PRO A 200 19.51 -11.18 -9.32
CA PRO A 200 18.68 -11.41 -8.13
C PRO A 200 19.36 -10.93 -6.84
N LEU A 201 18.57 -10.33 -5.94
CA LEU A 201 19.01 -9.88 -4.61
C LEU A 201 18.25 -10.63 -3.50
N PRO A 202 18.54 -11.93 -3.25
CA PRO A 202 17.77 -12.77 -2.32
C PRO A 202 17.80 -12.27 -0.88
N ASN A 203 18.88 -11.58 -0.50
CA ASN A 203 19.08 -11.05 0.85
C ASN A 203 18.55 -9.62 1.02
N PHE A 204 18.15 -8.94 -0.06
CA PHE A 204 17.58 -7.60 0.01
C PHE A 204 16.08 -7.69 0.27
N LYS A 205 15.66 -7.29 1.47
CA LYS A 205 14.27 -7.32 1.92
C LYS A 205 13.80 -5.92 2.29
N THR A 206 12.56 -5.62 1.95
CA THR A 206 11.84 -4.43 2.45
C THR A 206 10.55 -4.87 3.12
N ASN A 207 9.71 -3.92 3.55
CA ASN A 207 8.37 -4.23 4.03
C ASN A 207 7.44 -4.62 2.87
N GLY A 208 7.37 -5.92 2.57
CA GLY A 208 6.49 -6.44 1.54
C GLY A 208 6.95 -7.79 0.97
N PRO A 209 6.15 -8.37 0.08
CA PRO A 209 6.45 -9.66 -0.56
C PRO A 209 7.36 -9.53 -1.79
N ALA A 210 7.89 -8.34 -2.09
CA ALA A 210 8.62 -8.09 -3.33
C ALA A 210 9.94 -8.88 -3.36
N MET A 211 10.22 -9.50 -4.50
CA MET A 211 11.53 -10.04 -4.83
C MET A 211 12.30 -8.99 -5.61
N TYR A 212 13.52 -8.66 -5.15
CA TYR A 212 14.31 -7.57 -5.72
C TYR A 212 15.43 -8.07 -6.61
N TYR A 213 15.72 -7.27 -7.64
CA TYR A 213 16.80 -7.48 -8.57
C TYR A 213 17.56 -6.16 -8.77
N ALA A 214 18.87 -6.24 -8.96
CA ALA A 214 19.70 -5.12 -9.39
C ALA A 214 19.70 -5.00 -10.91
N VAL A 215 19.66 -3.76 -11.40
CA VAL A 215 19.80 -3.44 -12.82
C VAL A 215 21.29 -3.29 -13.14
N PRO A 216 21.85 -4.08 -14.09
CA PRO A 216 23.27 -4.02 -14.44
C PRO A 216 23.74 -2.60 -14.80
N GLY A 217 24.94 -2.23 -14.33
CA GLY A 217 25.54 -0.93 -14.63
C GLY A 217 24.93 0.27 -13.88
N THR A 218 24.00 0.04 -12.95
CA THR A 218 23.35 1.09 -12.16
C THR A 218 23.23 0.69 -10.69
N GLU A 219 22.86 1.63 -9.81
CA GLU A 219 22.51 1.33 -8.41
C GLU A 219 21.04 0.94 -8.22
N GLN A 220 20.28 0.93 -9.32
CA GLN A 220 18.83 0.77 -9.30
C GLN A 220 18.42 -0.63 -8.91
N LYS A 221 17.37 -0.70 -8.09
CA LYS A 221 16.76 -1.96 -7.63
C LYS A 221 15.29 -1.98 -8.00
N ILE A 222 14.90 -3.03 -8.70
CA ILE A 222 13.52 -3.25 -9.14
C ILE A 222 12.95 -4.44 -8.36
N GLY A 223 11.77 -4.25 -7.78
CA GLY A 223 11.03 -5.30 -7.09
C GLY A 223 9.87 -5.82 -7.94
N PHE A 224 9.59 -7.12 -7.84
CA PHE A 224 8.42 -7.74 -8.45
C PHE A 224 7.53 -8.35 -7.37
N ILE A 225 6.24 -8.05 -7.43
CA ILE A 225 5.19 -8.64 -6.58
C ILE A 225 4.26 -9.45 -7.47
N GLY A 226 4.54 -10.74 -7.58
CA GLY A 226 3.75 -11.69 -8.37
C GLY A 226 2.60 -12.30 -7.57
N ALA A 227 1.60 -11.50 -7.18
CA ALA A 227 0.52 -11.99 -6.32
C ALA A 227 -0.41 -13.01 -6.99
N MET A 228 -0.37 -13.16 -8.31
CA MET A 228 -1.16 -14.14 -9.05
C MET A 228 -0.30 -15.32 -9.50
N THR A 229 0.98 -15.09 -9.78
CA THR A 229 1.89 -16.11 -10.33
C THR A 229 2.82 -16.75 -9.30
N ASN A 230 3.12 -16.08 -8.17
CA ASN A 230 3.99 -16.60 -7.12
C ASN A 230 3.18 -16.92 -5.85
N LEU A 231 2.84 -18.18 -5.63
CA LEU A 231 2.00 -18.60 -4.50
C LEU A 231 2.74 -18.61 -3.16
N HIS A 232 4.06 -18.62 -3.17
CA HIS A 232 4.88 -18.71 -1.95
C HIS A 232 4.87 -17.42 -1.12
N PHE A 233 4.32 -16.30 -1.63
CA PHE A 233 4.28 -15.07 -0.86
C PHE A 233 3.43 -15.18 0.41
N CYS A 234 2.46 -16.11 0.45
CA CYS A 234 1.57 -16.29 1.59
C CYS A 234 2.27 -16.94 2.80
N GLU A 235 3.25 -17.82 2.56
CA GLU A 235 3.95 -18.58 3.61
C GLU A 235 4.64 -17.67 4.64
N SER A 236 5.10 -16.49 4.21
CA SER A 236 5.74 -15.49 5.06
C SER A 236 4.86 -14.28 5.37
N CYS A 237 3.57 -14.33 5.00
CA CYS A 237 2.66 -13.21 5.19
C CYS A 237 2.24 -13.07 6.65
N ASN A 238 2.62 -11.95 7.27
CA ASN A 238 2.32 -11.59 8.66
C ASN A 238 1.40 -10.37 8.79
N LYS A 239 0.61 -10.07 7.76
CA LYS A 239 -0.22 -8.86 7.70
C LYS A 239 -1.66 -9.12 8.14
N LEU A 240 -2.23 -8.15 8.85
CA LEU A 240 -3.66 -7.94 9.04
C LEU A 240 -4.05 -6.61 8.41
N ARG A 241 -5.33 -6.40 8.12
CA ARG A 241 -5.83 -5.13 7.59
C ARG A 241 -7.06 -4.69 8.37
N LEU A 242 -7.02 -3.46 8.86
CA LEU A 242 -8.18 -2.79 9.44
C LEU A 242 -8.79 -1.92 8.32
N THR A 243 -10.10 -2.02 8.13
CA THR A 243 -10.84 -1.14 7.21
C THR A 243 -11.28 0.12 7.94
N SER A 244 -11.57 1.20 7.20
CA SER A 244 -12.02 2.47 7.79
C SER A 244 -13.30 2.34 8.60
N ASP A 245 -14.23 1.48 8.19
CA ASP A 245 -15.49 1.15 8.90
C ASP A 245 -15.32 0.11 10.02
N GLY A 246 -14.08 -0.28 10.33
CA GLY A 246 -13.73 -1.09 11.49
C GLY A 246 -13.99 -2.59 11.34
N LYS A 247 -13.74 -3.13 10.15
CA LYS A 247 -13.61 -4.57 9.94
C LYS A 247 -12.13 -4.97 10.00
N LEU A 248 -11.83 -6.01 10.78
CA LEU A 248 -10.50 -6.62 10.79
C LEU A 248 -10.48 -7.76 9.78
N ARG A 249 -9.52 -7.73 8.86
CA ARG A 249 -9.34 -8.72 7.79
C ARG A 249 -8.02 -9.45 7.97
N PRO A 250 -8.01 -10.79 7.96
CA PRO A 250 -6.78 -11.55 8.09
C PRO A 250 -6.00 -11.66 6.78
N CYS A 251 -6.65 -11.44 5.63
CA CYS A 251 -6.03 -11.50 4.31
C CYS A 251 -6.65 -10.47 3.36
N LEU A 252 -5.85 -9.94 2.43
CA LEU A 252 -6.34 -9.06 1.37
C LEU A 252 -7.20 -9.84 0.36
N GLY A 253 -6.74 -11.02 -0.03
CA GLY A 253 -7.40 -11.86 -1.03
C GLY A 253 -8.31 -12.92 -0.44
N SER A 254 -8.91 -12.66 0.72
CA SER A 254 -10.02 -13.45 1.27
C SER A 254 -11.17 -12.51 1.58
N TRP A 255 -12.41 -12.99 1.46
CA TRP A 255 -13.62 -12.21 1.75
C TRP A 255 -13.93 -12.12 3.26
N LEU A 256 -13.15 -12.79 4.12
CA LEU A 256 -13.36 -12.78 5.56
C LEU A 256 -13.18 -11.38 6.16
N GLU A 257 -14.23 -10.90 6.83
CA GLU A 257 -14.27 -9.65 7.58
C GLU A 257 -14.86 -9.91 8.97
N PHE A 258 -14.22 -9.37 10.01
CA PHE A 258 -14.68 -9.50 11.39
C PHE A 258 -15.02 -8.12 11.96
N ASP A 259 -16.21 -7.99 12.55
CA ASP A 259 -16.76 -6.69 12.97
C ASP A 259 -16.15 -6.18 14.28
N LEU A 260 -14.95 -5.61 14.16
CA LEU A 260 -14.21 -5.07 15.30
C LEU A 260 -14.89 -3.81 15.88
N ARG A 261 -15.49 -2.97 15.03
CA ARG A 261 -16.18 -1.75 15.46
C ARG A 261 -17.27 -2.04 16.48
N SER A 262 -18.12 -3.01 16.21
CA SER A 262 -19.22 -3.36 17.12
C SER A 262 -18.69 -3.89 18.46
N VAL A 263 -17.60 -4.66 18.44
CA VAL A 263 -16.93 -5.15 19.66
C VAL A 263 -16.35 -3.98 20.48
N LEU A 264 -15.65 -3.03 19.84
CA LEU A 264 -15.11 -1.85 20.49
C LEU A 264 -16.22 -1.00 21.14
N ARG A 265 -17.28 -0.71 20.38
CA ARG A 265 -18.38 0.17 20.82
C ARG A 265 -19.33 -0.47 21.81
N SER A 266 -19.31 -1.79 21.95
CA SER A 266 -20.00 -2.50 23.03
C SER A 266 -19.25 -2.41 24.37
N GLY A 267 -18.11 -1.72 24.42
CA GLY A 267 -17.36 -1.50 25.65
C GLY A 267 -16.48 -2.66 26.08
N CYS A 268 -16.01 -3.50 25.14
CA CYS A 268 -15.09 -4.59 25.45
C CYS A 268 -13.84 -4.08 26.18
N THR A 269 -13.24 -4.94 27.01
CA THR A 269 -11.95 -4.77 27.67
C THR A 269 -10.78 -4.97 26.69
N ASP A 270 -9.58 -4.55 27.07
CA ASP A 270 -8.38 -4.78 26.24
C ASP A 270 -8.03 -6.28 26.11
N ALA A 271 -8.38 -7.10 27.10
CA ALA A 271 -8.22 -8.55 27.04
C ALA A 271 -9.17 -9.19 26.02
N GLU A 272 -10.45 -8.83 26.03
CA GLU A 272 -11.42 -9.29 25.04
C GLU A 272 -11.05 -8.83 23.61
N LEU A 273 -10.51 -7.61 23.48
CA LEU A 273 -9.98 -7.11 22.22
C LEU A 273 -8.77 -7.94 21.74
N ALA A 274 -7.88 -8.33 22.64
CA ALA A 274 -6.74 -9.19 22.31
C ALA A 274 -7.21 -10.58 21.84
N ASP A 275 -8.17 -11.18 22.55
CA ASP A 275 -8.78 -12.47 22.17
C ASP A 275 -9.46 -12.39 20.81
N PHE A 276 -10.16 -11.28 20.52
CA PHE A 276 -10.74 -11.03 19.21
C PHE A 276 -9.67 -11.00 18.11
N ILE A 277 -8.57 -10.28 18.32
CA ILE A 277 -7.47 -10.23 17.34
C ILE A 277 -6.87 -11.63 17.11
N HIS A 278 -6.63 -12.40 18.17
CA HIS A 278 -6.16 -13.79 18.06
C HIS A 278 -7.13 -14.66 17.27
N HIS A 279 -8.43 -14.52 17.54
CA HIS A 279 -9.48 -15.24 16.83
C HIS A 279 -9.48 -14.93 15.32
N VAL A 280 -9.22 -13.69 14.93
CA VAL A 280 -9.09 -13.29 13.51
C VAL A 280 -7.81 -13.85 12.89
N VAL A 281 -6.67 -13.77 13.60
CA VAL A 281 -5.39 -14.33 13.14
C VAL A 281 -5.51 -15.84 12.90
N ALA A 282 -6.19 -16.57 13.80
CA ALA A 282 -6.40 -18.01 13.67
C ALA A 282 -7.24 -18.40 12.43
N ARG A 283 -7.97 -17.46 11.84
CA ARG A 283 -8.76 -17.63 10.60
C ARG A 283 -8.05 -17.14 9.35
N LYS A 284 -6.77 -16.76 9.48
CA LYS A 284 -5.96 -16.40 8.33
C LYS A 284 -5.82 -17.62 7.42
N PRO A 285 -6.28 -17.54 6.16
CA PRO A 285 -6.14 -18.65 5.23
C PRO A 285 -4.66 -18.88 4.91
N LYS A 286 -4.32 -20.12 4.53
CA LYS A 286 -2.95 -20.50 4.16
C LYS A 286 -2.46 -19.75 2.92
N GLU A 287 -3.39 -19.45 2.00
CA GLU A 287 -3.16 -18.69 0.78
C GLU A 287 -4.35 -17.77 0.49
N HIS A 288 -4.21 -16.87 -0.49
CA HIS A 288 -5.32 -16.04 -0.93
C HIS A 288 -6.19 -16.76 -1.97
N ASP A 289 -7.43 -16.30 -2.13
CA ASP A 289 -8.41 -16.90 -3.03
C ASP A 289 -8.43 -16.24 -4.43
N PHE A 290 -7.52 -15.31 -4.74
CA PHE A 290 -7.59 -14.47 -5.96
C PHE A 290 -7.82 -15.21 -7.28
N ARG A 291 -7.39 -16.46 -7.42
CA ARG A 291 -7.51 -17.23 -8.67
C ARG A 291 -8.83 -17.98 -8.79
N ASP A 292 -9.29 -18.56 -7.69
CA ASP A 292 -10.33 -19.59 -7.75
C ASP A 292 -11.67 -19.09 -7.18
N ASN A 293 -11.65 -18.40 -6.04
CA ASN A 293 -12.85 -18.16 -5.22
C ASN A 293 -12.98 -16.74 -4.67
N TYR A 294 -12.10 -15.80 -5.04
CA TYR A 294 -12.20 -14.44 -4.52
C TYR A 294 -13.38 -13.70 -5.14
N GLN A 295 -14.32 -13.30 -4.28
CA GLN A 295 -15.44 -12.44 -4.63
C GLN A 295 -15.16 -11.02 -4.12
N PRO A 296 -14.97 -10.03 -5.01
CA PRO A 296 -14.79 -8.64 -4.62
C PRO A 296 -16.06 -8.10 -3.95
N ASN A 297 -16.04 -7.99 -2.62
CA ASN A 297 -17.15 -7.39 -1.86
C ASN A 297 -16.95 -5.90 -1.59
N ARG A 298 -15.75 -5.37 -1.86
CA ARG A 298 -15.37 -3.97 -1.65
C ARG A 298 -14.36 -3.54 -2.71
N ARG A 299 -14.37 -2.25 -3.07
CA ARG A 299 -13.28 -1.66 -3.86
C ARG A 299 -12.01 -1.54 -3.01
N MET A 300 -10.83 -1.63 -3.61
CA MET A 300 -9.53 -1.54 -2.92
C MET A 300 -9.40 -0.32 -1.99
N ILE A 301 -9.98 0.82 -2.39
CA ILE A 301 -10.02 2.08 -1.62
C ILE A 301 -10.76 1.95 -0.29
N ALA A 302 -11.74 1.04 -0.18
CA ALA A 302 -12.58 0.84 1.00
C ALA A 302 -12.08 -0.26 1.93
N ILE A 303 -10.97 -0.91 1.58
CA ILE A 303 -10.42 -2.01 2.38
C ILE A 303 -9.29 -1.49 3.30
N GLY A 304 -8.90 -0.22 3.20
CA GLY A 304 -7.86 0.36 4.07
C GLY A 304 -8.45 1.32 5.11
N GLY A 305 -7.74 1.46 6.22
CA GLY A 305 -7.93 2.42 7.30
C GLY A 305 -6.63 2.51 8.07
#